data_AF-A0A0V1HU14-F1
#
_entry.id   AF-A0A0V1HU14-F1
#
_cell.length_a   1.000
_cell.length_b   1.000
_cell.length_c   1.000
_cell.angle_alpha   90.00
_cell.angle_beta   90.00
_cell.angle_gamma   90.00
#
_symmetry.space_group_name_H-M   'P 1'
#
loop_
_entity.id
_entity.type
_entity.pdbx_description
1 polymer ?
#
loop_
_entity_poly.entity_id
_entity_poly.type
_entity_poly.pdbx_seq_one_letter_code
_entity_poly.pdbx_strand_id
1 'polypeptide(L)' 'MLPRLEKLMAAVTAAKLAVQIVLSWIGSEARNWKPFIQNRVELIQQLTKPKSWKYCSSESS' A
#
# COMPACT_ATOMS: atom_id res chain seq x y z
N MET A 1 23.08 -22.72 0.88
CA MET A 1 22.24 -21.56 0.51
C MET A 1 21.87 -20.85 1.80
N LEU A 2 22.12 -19.53 1.93
CA LEU A 2 22.10 -18.83 3.22
C LEU A 2 20.65 -18.57 3.71
N PRO A 3 20.17 -19.16 4.83
CA PRO A 3 18.77 -19.02 5.28
C PRO A 3 18.40 -17.59 5.74
N ARG A 4 19.39 -16.70 5.86
CA ARG A 4 19.18 -15.27 6.17
C ARG A 4 18.72 -14.49 4.93
N LEU A 5 19.17 -14.88 3.74
CA LEU A 5 18.79 -14.24 2.48
C LEU A 5 17.34 -14.55 2.13
N GLU A 6 16.89 -15.79 2.35
CA GLU A 6 15.50 -16.21 2.10
C GLU A 6 14.50 -15.45 2.97
N LYS A 7 14.81 -15.28 4.26
CA LYS A 7 13.97 -14.50 5.20
C LYS A 7 13.89 -13.02 4.81
N LEU A 8 15.01 -12.44 4.37
CA LEU A 8 15.04 -11.05 3.89
C LEU A 8 14.22 -10.89 2.59
N MET A 9 14.37 -11.80 1.63
CA MET A 9 13.59 -11.78 0.39
C MET A 9 12.09 -11.97 0.65
N ALA A 10 11.72 -12.84 1.60
CA ALA A 10 10.33 -13.02 2.01
C ALA A 10 9.75 -11.75 2.66
N ALA A 11 10.50 -11.09 3.56
CA ALA A 11 10.07 -9.84 4.18
C ALA A 11 9.91 -8.70 3.16
N VAL A 12 10.85 -8.58 2.21
CA VAL A 12 10.77 -7.61 1.11
C VAL A 12 9.55 -7.89 0.22
N THR A 13 9.28 -9.16 -0.07
CA THR A 13 8.11 -9.57 -0.87
C THR A 13 6.79 -9.25 -0.14
N ALA A 14 6.72 -9.53 1.16
CA ALA A 14 5.55 -9.22 1.98
C ALA A 14 5.28 -7.71 2.08
N ALA A 15 6.33 -6.90 2.28
CA ALA A 15 6.20 -5.45 2.31
C ALA A 15 5.69 -4.88 0.97
N LYS A 16 6.20 -5.42 -0.15
CA LYS A 16 5.73 -5.05 -1.49
C LYS A 16 4.25 -5.41 -1.70
N LEU A 17 3.82 -6.58 -1.25
CA LEU A 17 2.43 -7.03 -1.34
C LEU A 17 1.49 -6.15 -0.50
N ALA A 18 1.88 -5.81 0.73
CA ALA A 18 1.07 -4.96 1.61
C ALA A 18 0.79 -3.59 0.99
N VAL A 19 1.81 -2.97 0.37
CA VAL A 19 1.65 -1.68 -0.30
C VAL A 19 0.70 -1.80 -1.50
N GLN A 20 0.81 -2.85 -2.31
CA GLN A 20 -0.08 -3.07 -3.44
C GLN A 20 -1.54 -3.22 -3.02
N ILE A 21 -1.81 -3.96 -1.93
CA ILE A 21 -3.17 -4.12 -1.39
C ILE A 21 -3.72 -2.77 -0.93
N VAL A 22 -2.94 -1.99 -0.17
CA VAL A 22 -3.37 -0.67 0.31
C VAL A 22 -3.64 0.27 -0.85
N LEU A 23 -2.76 0.32 -1.86
CA LEU A 23 -2.96 1.12 -3.07
C LEU A 23 -4.25 0.74 -3.80
N SER A 24 -4.55 -0.57 -3.90
CA SER A 24 -5.80 -1.04 -4.51
C SER A 24 -7.04 -0.62 -3.72
N TRP A 25 -6.96 -0.58 -2.39
CA TRP A 25 -8.09 -0.16 -1.56
C TRP A 25 -8.37 1.32 -1.73
N ILE A 26 -7.35 2.17 -1.59
CA ILE A 26 -7.51 3.62 -1.69
C ILE A 26 -7.87 4.10 -3.11
N GLY A 27 -7.53 3.31 -4.15
CA GLY A 27 -7.90 3.58 -5.55
C GLY A 27 -9.28 3.09 -5.98
N SER A 28 -9.95 2.29 -5.16
CA SER A 28 -11.29 1.80 -5.45
C SER A 28 -12.38 2.82 -5.09
N GLU A 29 -13.60 2.60 -5.58
CA GLU A 29 -14.75 3.41 -5.17
C GLU A 29 -15.05 3.20 -3.68
N ALA A 30 -15.03 4.27 -2.89
CA ALA A 30 -15.16 4.19 -1.43
C ALA A 30 -16.48 3.54 -0.97
N ARG A 31 -17.57 3.76 -1.71
CA ARG A 31 -18.91 3.19 -1.44
C ARG A 31 -18.98 1.66 -1.44
N ASN A 32 -17.96 0.98 -1.98
CA ASN A 32 -17.88 -0.48 -2.00
C ASN A 32 -17.44 -1.06 -0.64
N TRP A 33 -17.07 -0.21 0.32
CA TRP A 33 -16.51 -0.63 1.61
C TRP A 33 -17.46 -0.39 2.79
N LYS A 34 -17.22 -1.10 3.89
CA LYS A 34 -17.89 -0.84 5.18
C LYS A 34 -17.59 0.59 5.66
N PRO A 35 -18.48 1.23 6.44
CA PRO A 35 -18.39 2.64 6.80
C PRO A 35 -17.02 3.10 7.33
N PHE A 36 -16.39 2.30 8.21
CA PHE A 36 -15.06 2.64 8.73
C PHE A 36 -13.99 2.77 7.63
N ILE A 37 -13.97 1.84 6.68
CA ILE A 37 -13.00 1.84 5.58
C ILE A 37 -13.39 2.87 4.53
N GLN A 38 -14.69 2.98 4.20
CA GLN A 38 -15.21 4.01 3.30
C GLN A 38 -14.76 5.41 3.74
N ASN A 39 -15.01 5.78 5.00
CA ASN A 39 -14.63 7.10 5.54
C ASN A 39 -13.13 7.39 5.38
N ARG A 40 -12.27 6.37 5.54
CA ARG A 40 -10.82 6.51 5.37
C ARG A 40 -10.43 6.67 3.90
N VAL A 41 -11.03 5.87 3.01
CA VAL A 41 -10.79 5.97 1.56
C VAL A 41 -11.23 7.32 1.03
N GLU A 42 -12.42 7.81 1.41
CA GLU A 42 -12.93 9.13 1.03
C GLU A 42 -12.01 10.25 1.51
N LEU A 43 -11.60 10.22 2.78
CA LEU A 43 -10.69 11.23 3.33
C LEU A 43 -9.35 11.26 2.57
N ILE A 44 -8.77 10.10 2.27
CA ILE A 44 -7.51 10.02 1.51
C ILE A 44 -7.71 10.57 0.09
N GLN A 45 -8.78 10.20 -0.59
CA GLN A 45 -9.13 10.67 -1.94
C GLN A 45 -9.39 12.18 -2.00
N GLN A 46 -9.97 12.76 -0.96
CA GLN A 46 -10.19 14.20 -0.84
C GLN A 46 -8.88 14.97 -0.61
N LEU A 47 -7.99 14.43 0.22
CA LEU A 47 -6.76 15.11 0.62
C LEU A 47 -5.59 14.94 -0.37
N THR A 48 -5.62 13.89 -1.20
CA THR A 48 -4.48 13.53 -2.05
C THR A 48 -4.93 13.06 -3.43
N LYS A 49 -4.13 13.33 -4.46
CA LYS A 49 -4.46 12.95 -5.84
C LYS A 49 -4.01 11.51 -6.12
N PRO A 50 -4.78 10.66 -6.81
CA PRO A 50 -4.39 9.29 -7.14
C PRO A 50 -3.01 9.17 -7.81
N LYS A 51 -2.65 10.14 -8.66
CA LYS A 51 -1.34 10.20 -9.34
C LYS A 51 -0.13 10.32 -8.39
N SER A 52 -0.36 10.69 -7.13
CA SER A 52 0.69 10.82 -6.11
C SER A 52 0.89 9.56 -5.29
N TRP A 53 -0.01 8.57 -5.40
CA TRP A 53 0.09 7.33 -4.62
C TRP A 53 1.02 6.34 -5.29
N LYS A 54 2.12 6.03 -4.62
CA LYS A 54 3.13 5.11 -5.11
C LYS A 54 3.88 4.51 -3.93
N TYR A 55 4.50 3.36 -4.17
CA TYR A 55 5.51 2.85 -3.25
C TYR A 55 6.65 3.88 -3.16
N CYS A 56 6.98 4.30 -1.94
CA CYS A 56 8.16 5.10 -1.68
C CYS A 56 9.32 4.13 -1.46
N SER A 57 10.11 3.89 -2.50
CA SER A 57 11.40 3.22 -2.35
C SER A 57 12.28 4.15 -1.51
N SER A 58 12.75 3.71 -0.34
CA SER A 58 13.84 4.44 0.31
C SER A 58 15.09 4.22 -0.53
N GLU A 59 15.36 5.07 -1.51
CA GLU A 59 16.72 5.32 -1.94
C GLU A 59 17.37 6.10 -0.81
N SER A 60 18.14 5.41 0.02
CA SER A 60 19.21 6.05 0.77
C SER A 60 20.17 6.63 -0.27
N SER A 61 20.07 7.93 -0.53
CA SER A 61 21.19 8.71 -1.08
C SER A 61 22.41 8.59 -0.18
#